data_AF-A0A0K1S4E4-F1
#
_entry.id   AF-A0A0K1S4E4-F1
#
_cell.length_a   1.000
_cell.length_b   1.000
_cell.length_c   1.000
_cell.angle_alpha   90.00
_cell.angle_beta   90.00
_cell.angle_gamma   90.00
#
_symmetry.space_group_name_H-M   'P 1'
#
loop_
_entity.id
_entity.type
_entity.pdbx_description
1 polymer ?
#
loop_
_entity_poly.entity_id
_entity_poly.type
_entity_poly.pdbx_seq_one_letter_code
_entity_poly.pdbx_strand_id
1 'polypeptide(L)' 'MKVQARFLREGVFDVQNIVTIPHAKLLRKLGNLTSEQMMEVENALLFWLGFEERNDQESED' A
#
# COMPACT_ATOMS: atom_id res chain seq x y z
N MET A 1 -6.14 -5.17 6.95
CA MET A 1 -5.00 -4.70 7.78
C MET A 1 -5.43 -3.93 9.05
N LYS A 2 -4.88 -4.24 10.24
CA LYS A 2 -5.15 -3.52 11.51
C LYS A 2 -3.85 -2.98 12.11
N VAL A 3 -3.67 -1.67 12.21
CA VAL A 3 -2.51 -1.03 12.86
C VAL A 3 -2.91 -0.57 14.27
N GLN A 4 -2.39 -1.24 15.31
CA GLN A 4 -2.64 -0.85 16.70
C GLN A 4 -1.56 0.14 17.20
N ALA A 5 -1.86 1.43 17.16
CA ALA A 5 -1.06 2.45 17.84
C ALA A 5 -1.92 3.18 18.88
N ARG A 6 -1.37 3.45 20.07
CA ARG A 6 -2.10 4.00 21.24
C ARG A 6 -2.89 5.29 20.99
N PHE A 7 -2.58 6.01 19.91
CA PHE A 7 -3.17 7.31 19.55
C PHE A 7 -3.83 7.29 18.16
N LEU A 8 -3.94 6.12 17.51
CA LEU A 8 -4.63 5.96 16.22
C LEU A 8 -5.84 5.04 16.40
N ARG A 9 -6.97 5.47 15.85
CA ARG A 9 -8.15 4.61 15.72
C ARG A 9 -7.88 3.55 14.64
N GLU A 10 -8.67 2.48 14.66
CA GLU A 10 -8.71 1.56 13.53
C GLU A 10 -8.97 2.34 12.24
N GLY A 11 -8.21 2.02 11.19
CA GLY A 11 -8.20 2.75 9.93
C GLY A 11 -7.66 1.88 8.80
N VAL A 12 -7.76 2.41 7.59
CA VAL A 12 -7.35 1.73 6.35
C VAL A 12 -6.33 2.59 5.60
N PHE A 13 -5.55 1.95 4.73
CA PHE A 13 -4.68 2.67 3.80
C PHE A 13 -5.49 3.06 2.56
N ASP A 14 -5.44 4.33 2.19
CA ASP A 14 -6.05 4.86 0.97
C ASP A 14 -4.96 5.00 -0.10
N VAL A 15 -4.89 4.02 -0.98
CA VAL A 15 -3.89 3.97 -2.06
C VAL A 15 -4.14 5.01 -3.15
N GLN A 16 -5.38 5.53 -3.28
CA GLN A 16 -5.73 6.48 -4.33
C GLN A 16 -5.20 7.89 -4.05
N ASN A 17 -4.94 8.20 -2.77
CA ASN A 17 -4.40 9.48 -2.32
C ASN A 17 -2.90 9.41 -1.99
N ILE A 18 -2.16 8.51 -2.64
CA ILE A 18 -0.71 8.43 -2.47
C ILE A 18 -0.02 9.70 -3.03
N VAL A 19 0.88 10.28 -2.25
CA VAL A 19 1.56 11.54 -2.60
C VAL A 19 3.03 11.51 -2.20
N THR A 20 3.88 12.15 -3.00
CA THR A 20 5.26 12.42 -2.61
C THR A 20 5.33 13.61 -1.66
N ILE A 21 5.95 13.43 -0.49
CA ILE A 21 6.10 14.50 0.51
C ILE A 21 7.58 14.73 0.85
N PRO A 22 8.01 15.99 1.11
CA PRO A 22 9.35 16.27 1.62
C PRO A 22 9.60 15.60 2.97
N HIS A 23 10.80 15.07 3.18
CA HIS A 23 11.17 14.38 4.43
C HIS A 23 10.99 15.28 5.67
N ALA A 24 11.21 16.60 5.55
CA ALA A 24 11.01 17.56 6.64
C ALA A 24 9.56 17.66 7.15
N LYS A 25 8.56 17.17 6.39
CA LYS A 25 7.15 17.12 6.83
C LYS A 25 6.85 15.92 7.75
N LEU A 26 7.78 14.97 7.91
CA LEU A 26 7.62 13.81 8.77
C LEU A 26 7.98 14.17 10.22
N LEU A 27 6.99 14.15 11.12
CA LEU A 27 7.19 14.53 12.53
C LEU A 27 7.91 13.45 13.34
N ARG A 28 7.46 12.18 13.22
CA ARG A 28 8.03 11.02 13.93
C ARG A 28 7.55 9.70 13.33
N LYS A 29 8.27 8.62 13.60
CA LYS A 29 7.83 7.25 13.28
C LYS A 29 6.68 6.81 14.18
N LEU A 30 5.60 6.30 13.60
CA LEU A 30 4.42 5.82 14.35
C LEU A 30 4.42 4.29 14.56
N GLY A 31 5.11 3.55 13.70
CA GLY A 31 5.18 2.09 13.75
C GLY A 31 5.89 1.53 12.51
N ASN A 32 5.74 0.22 12.31
CA ASN A 32 6.12 -0.48 11.10
C ASN A 32 4.94 -1.33 10.64
N LEU A 33 4.85 -1.54 9.33
CA LEU A 33 4.03 -2.62 8.78
C LEU A 33 4.86 -3.90 8.76
N THR A 34 4.23 -5.04 8.99
CA THR A 34 4.87 -6.33 8.68
C THR A 34 5.01 -6.49 7.16
N SER A 35 5.85 -7.42 6.71
CA SER A 35 5.99 -7.69 5.27
C SER A 35 4.66 -8.11 4.64
N GLU A 36 3.86 -8.93 5.34
CA GLU A 36 2.53 -9.35 4.90
C GLU A 36 1.58 -8.16 4.73
N GLN A 37 1.59 -7.25 5.71
CA GLN A 37 0.79 -6.02 5.67
C GLN A 37 1.21 -5.10 4.52
N MET A 38 2.51 -4.96 4.29
CA MET A 38 3.02 -4.16 3.18
C MET A 38 2.61 -4.74 1.83
N MET A 39 2.67 -6.06 1.68
CA MET A 39 2.26 -6.77 0.46
C MET A 39 0.77 -6.53 0.12
N GLU A 40 -0.12 -6.47 1.12
CA GLU A 40 -1.52 -6.10 0.90
C GLU A 40 -1.66 -4.70 0.28
N VAL A 41 -0.86 -3.72 0.75
CA VAL A 41 -0.87 -2.34 0.25
C VAL A 41 -0.32 -2.28 -1.18
N GLU A 42 0.77 -2.99 -1.45
CA GLU A 42 1.41 -3.06 -2.78
C GLU A 42 0.45 -3.67 -3.82
N ASN A 43 -0.19 -4.79 -3.50
CA ASN A 43 -1.16 -5.43 -4.39
C ASN A 43 -2.34 -4.50 -4.71
N ALA A 44 -2.89 -3.81 -3.69
CA ALA A 44 -3.98 -2.85 -3.89
C ALA A 44 -3.53 -1.65 -4.75
N LEU A 45 -2.29 -1.18 -4.57
CA LEU A 45 -1.71 -0.09 -5.35
C LEU A 45 -1.51 -0.51 -6.81
N LEU A 46 -0.94 -1.69 -7.06
CA LEU A 46 -0.73 -2.22 -8.41
C LEU A 46 -2.05 -2.43 -9.15
N PHE A 47 -3.04 -3.02 -8.48
CA PHE A 47 -4.40 -3.16 -9.01
C PHE A 47 -4.99 -1.79 -9.40
N TRP A 48 -4.93 -0.80 -8.51
CA TRP A 48 -5.45 0.54 -8.79
C TRP A 48 -4.73 1.23 -9.96
N LEU A 49 -3.42 1.00 -10.09
CA LEU A 49 -2.60 1.52 -11.19
C LEU A 49 -2.75 0.73 -12.49
N GLY A 50 -3.51 -0.37 -12.51
CA GLY A 50 -3.69 -1.21 -13.69
C GLY A 50 -2.49 -2.11 -14.02
N PHE A 51 -1.63 -2.39 -13.04
CA PHE A 51 -0.52 -3.34 -13.14
C PHE A 51 -0.94 -4.75 -12.70
N GLU A 52 -2.18 -5.16 -12.94
CA GLU A 52 -2.53 -6.58 -12.82
C GLU A 52 -1.55 -7.38 -13.68
N GLU A 53 -0.98 -8.46 -13.14
CA GLU A 53 -0.11 -9.34 -13.91
C GLU A 53 -0.87 -9.78 -15.16
N ARG A 54 -0.55 -9.15 -16.29
CA ARG A 54 -0.89 -9.65 -17.60
C ARG A 54 -0.13 -10.95 -17.77
N ASN A 55 -0.75 -12.05 -17.34
CA ASN A 55 -0.51 -13.35 -17.94
C ASN A 55 -1.09 -13.29 -19.35
N ASP A 56 -0.46 -12.49 -20.23
CA ASP A 56 -0.66 -12.55 -21.67
C ASP A 56 -0.02 -13.89 -22.11
N GLN A 57 -0.68 -15.00 -21.79
CA GLN A 57 -0.48 -16.25 -22.49
C GLN A 57 -1.03 -16.03 -23.89
N GLU A 58 -0.18 -15.54 -24.78
CA GLU A 58 -0.37 -15.69 -26.23
C GLU A 58 -0.37 -17.20 -26.52
N SER A 59 -1.54 -17.82 -26.41
CA SER A 59 -1.82 -19.10 -27.04
C SER A 59 -2.16 -18.81 -28.51
N GLU A 60 -1.13 -18.82 -29.35
CA GLU A 60 -1.32 -18.96 -30.80
C GLU A 60 -1.70 -20.42 -31.11
N ASP A 61 -2.95 -20.61 -31.57
CA ASP A 61 -3.43 -21.83 -32.26
C ASP A 61 -2.94 -21.87 -33.71
#